data_AF-A0A2N7L7F8-F1
#
_entry.id   AF-A0A2N7L7F8-F1
#
_cell.length_a   1.000
_cell.length_b   1.000
_cell.length_c   1.000
_cell.angle_alpha   90.00
_cell.angle_beta   90.00
_cell.angle_gamma   90.00
#
_symmetry.space_group_name_H-M   'P 1'
#
loop_
_entity.id
_entity.type
_entity.pdbx_description
1 polymer ?
#
loop_
_entity_poly.entity_id
_entity_poly.type
_entity_poly.pdbx_seq_one_letter_code
_entity_poly.pdbx_strand_id
1 'polypeptide(L)' 'MTESAFMGIYRSVDCGELGKITVRTDGESDVKAGDQIGLSFHTNKLHFFDSKGLSAAYS' A
#
# COMPACT_ATOMS: atom_id res chain seq x y z
N MET A 1 11.76 28.48 -10.70
CA MET A 1 11.68 27.61 -9.51
C MET A 1 10.30 27.00 -9.53
N THR A 2 10.17 25.81 -10.09
CA THR A 2 8.87 25.14 -10.20
C THR A 2 8.84 24.08 -9.11
N GLU A 3 8.16 24.39 -8.01
CA GLU A 3 7.88 23.43 -6.97
C GLU A 3 6.75 22.53 -7.48
N SER A 4 7.11 21.36 -8.02
CA SER A 4 6.12 20.34 -8.37
C SER A 4 5.57 19.76 -7.07
N ALA A 5 4.37 20.22 -6.68
CA ALA A 5 3.63 19.63 -5.58
C ALA A 5 3.39 18.13 -5.86
N PHE A 6 4.13 17.26 -5.17
CA PHE A 6 3.95 15.81 -5.24
C PHE A 6 2.68 15.40 -4.47
N MET A 7 1.52 15.65 -5.07
CA MET A 7 0.26 15.17 -4.56
C MET A 7 0.18 13.66 -4.84
N GLY A 8 0.44 12.85 -3.82
CA GLY A 8 0.34 11.39 -3.95
C GLY A 8 -1.10 10.97 -4.20
N ILE A 9 -1.29 9.96 -5.04
CA ILE A 9 -2.59 9.36 -5.30
C ILE A 9 -2.82 8.23 -4.30
N TYR A 10 -3.99 8.20 -3.67
CA TYR A 10 -4.42 7.09 -2.82
C TYR A 10 -5.44 6.22 -3.56
N ARG A 11 -5.30 4.90 -3.43
CA ARG A 11 -6.19 3.91 -4.03
C ARG A 11 -6.55 2.85 -3.00
N SER A 12 -7.80 2.42 -3.01
CA SER A 12 -8.27 1.28 -2.22
C SER A 12 -8.27 0.04 -3.10
N VAL A 13 -7.51 -0.98 -2.71
CA VAL A 13 -7.39 -2.24 -3.44
C VAL A 13 -8.17 -3.31 -2.69
N ASP A 14 -9.10 -3.95 -3.39
CA ASP A 14 -9.82 -5.11 -2.87
C ASP A 14 -8.93 -6.35 -2.97
N CYS A 15 -8.69 -7.02 -1.84
CA CYS A 15 -7.84 -8.20 -1.73
C CYS A 15 -8.64 -9.45 -1.34
N GLY A 16 -9.94 -9.49 -1.67
CA GLY A 16 -10.83 -10.60 -1.34
C GLY A 16 -10.96 -10.82 0.18
N GLU A 17 -10.75 -12.06 0.64
CA GLU A 17 -10.89 -12.44 2.05
C GLU A 17 -9.91 -11.72 2.98
N LEU A 18 -8.79 -11.20 2.44
CA LEU A 18 -7.83 -10.40 3.21
C LEU A 18 -8.33 -8.96 3.48
N GLY A 19 -9.44 -8.55 2.85
CA GLY A 19 -10.04 -7.24 3.02
C GLY A 19 -9.50 -6.20 2.04
N LYS A 20 -9.41 -4.94 2.47
CA LYS A 20 -9.02 -3.81 1.62
C LYS A 20 -7.71 -3.19 2.10
N ILE A 21 -6.83 -2.89 1.16
CA ILE A 21 -5.55 -2.22 1.42
C ILE A 21 -5.56 -0.85 0.74
N THR A 22 -5.26 0.20 1.51
CA THR A 22 -5.04 1.53 0.95
C THR A 22 -3.58 1.67 0.55
N VAL A 23 -3.32 1.91 -0.73
CA VAL A 23 -1.99 2.15 -1.26
C VAL A 23 -1.84 3.60 -1.69
N ARG A 24 -0.63 4.14 -1.52
CA ARG A 24 -0.23 5.43 -2.07
C ARG A 24 0.73 5.19 -3.21
N THR A 25 0.39 5.72 -4.38
CA THR A 25 1.28 5.74 -5.55
C THR A 25 1.83 7.15 -5.75
N ASP A 26 3.05 7.23 -6.23
CA ASP A 26 3.61 8.48 -6.74
C ASP A 26 3.02 8.81 -8.12
N GLY A 27 2.79 10.11 -8.38
CA GLY A 27 2.45 10.61 -9.71
C GLY A 27 1.14 10.13 -10.33
N GLU A 28 1.11 10.17 -11.66
CA GLU A 28 0.01 9.73 -12.52
C GLU A 28 0.08 8.21 -12.72
N SER A 29 -1.03 7.51 -12.49
CA SER A 29 -1.15 6.07 -12.70
C SER A 29 -2.38 5.81 -13.57
N ASP A 30 -2.20 5.04 -14.65
CA ASP A 30 -3.28 4.64 -15.56
C ASP A 30 -4.22 3.58 -14.98
N VAL A 31 -3.98 3.13 -13.74
CA VAL A 31 -4.81 2.15 -13.04
C VAL A 31 -6.19 2.73 -12.72
N LYS A 32 -7.23 2.02 -13.11
CA LYS A 32 -8.64 2.38 -12.93
C LYS A 32 -9.33 1.43 -11.96
N ALA A 33 -10.47 1.86 -11.43
CA ALA A 33 -11.31 0.99 -10.60
C ALA A 33 -11.78 -0.22 -11.41
N GLY A 34 -11.58 -1.42 -10.86
CA GLY A 34 -11.92 -2.69 -11.52
C GLY A 34 -10.74 -3.35 -12.23
N ASP A 35 -9.61 -2.66 -12.42
CA ASP A 35 -8.41 -3.29 -12.96
C ASP A 35 -7.86 -4.36 -12.00
N GLN A 36 -7.47 -5.49 -12.57
CA GLN A 36 -6.74 -6.51 -11.81
C GLN A 36 -5.28 -6.09 -11.70
N ILE A 37 -4.81 -5.87 -10.48
CA ILE A 37 -3.44 -5.43 -10.17
C ILE A 37 -2.74 -6.39 -9.22
N GLY A 38 -1.41 -6.36 -9.24
CA GLY A 38 -0.58 -7.04 -8.24
C GLY A 38 -0.03 -6.05 -7.21
N LEU A 39 0.08 -6.49 -5.95
CA LEU A 39 0.79 -5.75 -4.90
C LEU A 39 2.13 -6.41 -4.63
N SER A 40 3.19 -5.60 -4.54
CA SER A 40 4.52 -6.04 -4.14
C SER A 40 4.99 -5.18 -2.97
N PHE A 41 5.48 -5.83 -1.92
CA PHE A 41 5.94 -5.17 -0.71
C PHE A 41 7.43 -5.38 -0.53
N HIS A 42 8.14 -4.30 -0.21
CA HIS A 42 9.54 -4.42 0.19
C HIS A 42 9.61 -5.18 1.52
N THR A 43 10.29 -6.32 1.53
CA THR A 43 10.37 -7.23 2.70
C THR A 43 10.97 -6.56 3.93
N ASN A 44 11.85 -5.57 3.74
CA ASN A 44 12.45 -4.77 4.80
C ASN A 44 11.55 -3.66 5.37
N LYS A 45 10.33 -3.49 4.84
CA LYS A 45 9.33 -2.52 5.30
C LYS A 45 8.05 -3.18 5.81
N LEU A 46 8.07 -4.50 5.99
CA LEU A 46 6.95 -5.26 6.55
C LEU A 46 6.98 -5.18 8.08
N HIS A 47 5.81 -4.98 8.67
CA HIS A 47 5.59 -5.02 10.10
C HIS A 47 4.63 -6.17 10.42
N PHE A 48 5.01 -7.01 11.37
CA PHE A 48 4.21 -8.15 11.81
C PHE A 48 3.75 -7.92 13.26
N PHE A 49 2.57 -8.45 13.59
CA PHE A 49 1.98 -8.31 14.92
C PHE A 49 1.56 -9.68 15.42
N ASP A 50 1.75 -9.94 16.71
CA ASP A 50 1.29 -11.15 17.37
C ASP A 50 -0.22 -11.13 17.64
N SER A 51 -0.77 -12.23 18.16
CA SER A 51 -2.19 -12.33 18.49
C SER A 51 -2.65 -11.39 19.61
N LYS A 52 -1.72 -10.74 20.32
CA LYS A 52 -1.98 -9.73 21.35
C LYS A 52 -1.87 -8.30 20.77
N GLY A 53 -1.58 -8.18 19.48
CA GLY A 53 -1.40 -6.91 18.78
C GLY A 53 -0.04 -6.24 19.05
N LEU A 54 0.92 -6.96 19.63
CA LEU A 54 2.26 -6.46 19.85
C LEU A 54 3.10 -6.68 18.60
N SER A 55 3.98 -5.71 18.30
CA SER A 55 4.95 -5.86 17.21
C SER A 55 5.78 -7.12 17.43
N ALA A 56 5.73 -8.04 16.48
CA ALA A 56 6.68 -9.13 16.37
C ALA A 56 7.98 -8.51 15.85
N ALA A 57 8.73 -7.85 16.72
CA ALA A 57 10.07 -7.38 16.39
C ALA A 57 10.89 -8.56 15.84
N TYR A 58 11.71 -8.30 14.83
CA TYR A 58 12.70 -9.24 14.33
C TYR A 58 13.44 -9.89 15.50
N SER A 59 13.21 -11.19 15.71
CA SER A 59 14.11 -12.05 16.48
C SER A 59 15.21 -12.56 15.55
#